data_AF-A0A1F2QF68-F1
#
_entry.id   AF-A0A1F2QF68-F1
#
_cell.length_a   1.000
_cell.length_b   1.000
_cell.length_c   1.000
_cell.angle_alpha   90.00
_cell.angle_beta   90.00
_cell.angle_gamma   90.00
#
_symmetry.space_group_name_H-M   'P 1'
#
loop_
_entity.id
_entity.type
_entity.pdbx_description
1 polymer ?
#
loop_
_entity_poly.entity_id
_entity_poly.type
_entity_poly.pdbx_seq_one_letter_code
_entity_poly.pdbx_strand_id
1 'polypeptide(L)'
;MTRMPSHLAQPGPLGAYSDAARRMASEINLHAVVGGNAGKWCAVRLSDGGVDHTVYDTWCDAVAFQLHPHQCLYYLLPAVAVDDMLTDQAAEVLLVHHRRLYAINGGRQPHPPFPCNGRCGR
;
A
#
# COMPACT_ATOMS: atom_id res chain seq x y z
N MET A 1 -11.74 -9.54 -7.95
CA MET A 1 -11.51 -8.16 -7.45
C MET A 1 -12.75 -7.66 -6.75
N THR A 2 -12.71 -7.48 -5.43
CA THR A 2 -13.82 -6.92 -4.66
C THR A 2 -13.89 -5.42 -4.93
N ARG A 3 -14.99 -4.94 -5.52
CA ARG A 3 -15.21 -3.50 -5.77
C ARG A 3 -15.25 -2.80 -4.41
N MET A 4 -14.18 -2.08 -4.05
CA MET A 4 -14.10 -1.41 -2.75
C MET A 4 -15.23 -0.39 -2.63
N PRO A 5 -15.92 -0.32 -1.49
CA PRO A 5 -17.10 0.52 -1.36
C PRO A 5 -16.70 2.01 -1.44
N SER A 6 -17.26 2.69 -2.44
CA SER A 6 -16.91 4.05 -2.88
C SER A 6 -17.20 5.16 -1.86
N HIS A 7 -17.91 4.87 -0.76
CA HIS A 7 -18.24 5.87 0.25
C HIS A 7 -17.06 6.29 1.14
N LEU A 8 -15.94 5.53 1.13
CA LEU A 8 -14.75 5.81 1.94
C LEU A 8 -13.78 6.81 1.32
N ALA A 9 -13.79 6.95 -0.01
CA ALA A 9 -12.98 7.93 -0.72
C ALA A 9 -13.89 9.00 -1.29
N GLN A 10 -14.13 10.03 -0.48
CA GLN A 10 -14.78 11.24 -0.98
C GLN A 10 -13.70 12.14 -1.58
N PRO A 11 -13.88 12.60 -2.83
CA PRO A 11 -13.02 13.64 -3.35
C PRO A 11 -13.16 14.87 -2.45
N GLY A 12 -12.06 15.60 -2.26
CA GLY A 12 -12.05 16.84 -1.50
C GLY A 12 -12.96 17.91 -2.12
N PRO A 13 -13.07 19.10 -1.50
CA PRO A 13 -13.99 20.16 -1.93
C PRO A 13 -13.80 20.64 -3.39
N LEU A 14 -12.68 20.29 -4.02
CA LEU A 14 -12.38 20.58 -5.44
C LEU A 14 -12.58 19.37 -6.38
N GLY A 15 -13.19 18.28 -5.91
CA GLY A 15 -13.31 17.06 -6.72
C GLY A 15 -12.02 16.22 -6.79
N ALA A 16 -10.97 16.59 -6.05
CA ALA A 16 -9.65 15.95 -6.08
C ALA A 16 -9.37 15.07 -4.84
N TYR A 17 -8.75 13.91 -5.05
CA TYR A 17 -8.20 13.07 -3.99
C TYR A 17 -6.93 13.67 -3.39
N SER A 18 -6.51 13.22 -2.21
CA SER A 18 -5.34 13.80 -1.53
C SER A 18 -4.05 13.63 -2.33
N ASP A 19 -3.12 14.57 -2.18
CA ASP A 19 -1.80 14.47 -2.82
C ASP A 19 -1.05 13.21 -2.40
N ALA A 20 -1.29 12.73 -1.17
CA ALA A 20 -0.75 11.47 -0.69
C ALA A 20 -1.29 10.27 -1.48
N ALA A 21 -2.59 10.24 -1.77
CA ALA A 21 -3.21 9.18 -2.56
C ALA A 21 -2.70 9.19 -4.01
N ARG A 22 -2.60 10.38 -4.63
CA ARG A 22 -2.05 10.51 -5.99
C ARG A 22 -0.58 10.07 -6.06
N ARG A 23 0.22 10.42 -5.06
CA ARG A 23 1.61 9.98 -4.95
C ARG A 23 1.69 8.46 -4.83
N MET A 24 0.94 7.88 -3.92
CA MET A 24 0.87 6.42 -3.74
C MET A 24 0.48 5.71 -5.05
N ALA A 25 -0.57 6.19 -5.73
CA ALA A 25 -1.03 5.61 -6.99
C ALA A 25 0.08 5.68 -8.05
N SER A 26 0.73 6.83 -8.20
CA SER A 26 1.81 7.03 -9.18
C SER A 26 3.00 6.09 -8.93
N GLU A 27 3.47 5.99 -7.68
CA GLU A 27 4.62 5.14 -7.32
C GLU A 27 4.30 3.64 -7.46
N ILE A 28 3.13 3.20 -6.99
CA ILE A 28 2.71 1.80 -7.13
C ILE A 28 2.55 1.42 -8.60
N ASN A 29 1.93 2.29 -9.40
CA ASN A 29 1.75 2.03 -10.83
C ASN A 29 3.10 1.98 -11.56
N LEU A 30 4.06 2.84 -11.19
CA LEU A 30 5.42 2.76 -11.72
C LEU A 30 6.05 1.39 -11.42
N HIS A 31 5.98 0.93 -10.17
CA HIS A 31 6.50 -0.38 -9.80
C HIS A 31 5.78 -1.55 -10.47
N ALA A 32 4.47 -1.44 -10.69
CA ALA A 32 3.65 -2.45 -11.34
C ALA A 32 3.93 -2.58 -12.85
N VAL A 33 4.24 -1.48 -13.54
CA VAL A 33 4.58 -1.47 -14.98
C VAL A 33 6.00 -1.99 -15.23
N VAL A 34 6.91 -1.82 -14.26
CA VAL A 34 8.25 -2.41 -14.35
C VAL A 34 8.14 -3.93 -14.23
N GLY A 35 8.38 -4.62 -15.34
CA GLY A 35 8.32 -6.08 -15.42
C GLY A 35 9.21 -6.78 -14.37
N GLY A 36 8.69 -7.85 -13.75
CA GLY A 36 9.40 -8.64 -12.75
C GLY A 36 9.16 -8.27 -11.29
N ASN A 37 8.34 -7.24 -11.02
CA ASN A 37 7.96 -6.83 -9.66
C ASN A 37 6.62 -7.40 -9.19
N ALA A 38 5.87 -8.05 -10.05
CA ALA A 38 4.61 -8.70 -9.69
C ALA A 38 4.84 -9.74 -8.58
N GLY A 39 4.00 -9.73 -7.55
CA GLY A 39 4.12 -10.61 -6.39
C GLY A 39 5.13 -10.15 -5.33
N LYS A 40 5.81 -9.02 -5.54
CA LYS A 40 6.67 -8.38 -4.53
C LYS A 40 5.89 -7.38 -3.70
N TRP A 41 6.47 -7.01 -2.56
CA TRP A 41 5.92 -6.09 -1.59
C TRP A 41 6.56 -4.72 -1.70
N CYS A 42 5.79 -3.69 -1.41
CA CYS A 42 6.21 -2.30 -1.40
C CYS A 42 5.75 -1.66 -0.08
N ALA A 43 6.60 -0.84 0.53
CA ALA A 43 6.25 -0.08 1.73
C ALA A 43 5.77 1.32 1.33
N VAL A 44 4.60 1.72 1.81
CA VAL A 44 3.99 3.03 1.58
C VAL A 44 3.82 3.74 2.92
N ARG A 45 4.41 4.91 3.09
CA ARG A 45 4.29 5.70 4.33
C ARG A 45 2.88 6.24 4.49
N LEU A 46 2.28 6.04 5.67
CA LEU A 46 0.92 6.50 5.95
C LEU A 46 0.82 8.03 6.06
N SER A 47 1.91 8.74 6.39
CA SER A 47 1.90 10.19 6.54
C SER A 47 1.63 10.91 5.22
N ASP A 48 2.34 10.52 4.15
CA ASP A 48 2.41 11.29 2.91
C ASP A 48 2.22 10.44 1.63
N GLY A 49 1.91 9.15 1.77
CA GLY A 49 1.73 8.23 0.66
C GLY A 49 3.01 7.94 -0.13
N GLY A 50 4.19 8.31 0.40
CA GLY A 50 5.48 8.08 -0.25
C GLY A 50 5.92 6.62 -0.17
N VAL A 51 6.73 6.22 -1.15
CA VAL A 51 7.33 4.89 -1.27
C VAL A 51 8.85 5.04 -1.15
N ASP A 52 9.54 4.03 -0.63
CA ASP A 52 11.01 3.99 -0.47
C ASP A 52 11.75 3.52 -1.75
N HIS A 53 11.02 3.46 -2.87
CA HIS A 53 11.40 2.94 -4.18
C HIS A 53 12.02 1.53 -4.16
N THR A 54 11.79 0.76 -3.08
CA THR A 54 12.33 -0.59 -2.92
C THR A 54 11.19 -1.61 -2.95
N VAL A 55 11.41 -2.70 -3.68
CA VAL A 55 10.49 -3.84 -3.74
C VAL A 55 11.10 -5.03 -3.04
N TYR A 56 10.30 -5.73 -2.25
CA TYR A 56 10.73 -6.81 -1.36
C TYR A 56 10.08 -8.12 -1.76
N ASP A 57 10.83 -9.22 -1.71
CA ASP A 57 10.26 -10.52 -2.08
C ASP A 57 9.25 -11.04 -1.04
N THR A 58 9.37 -10.61 0.22
CA THR A 58 8.44 -10.99 1.29
C THR A 58 7.96 -9.80 2.11
N TRP A 59 6.78 -9.94 2.73
CA TRP A 59 6.23 -8.95 3.65
C TRP A 59 7.17 -8.69 4.85
N CYS A 60 7.79 -9.74 5.39
CA CYS A 60 8.69 -9.61 6.54
C CYS A 60 9.94 -8.82 6.22
N ASP A 61 10.50 -9.00 5.00
CA ASP A 61 11.67 -8.24 4.57
C ASP A 61 11.33 -6.75 4.45
N ALA A 62 10.14 -6.44 3.90
CA ALA A 62 9.64 -5.06 3.83
C ALA A 62 9.51 -4.45 5.24
N VAL A 63 8.89 -5.18 6.18
CA VAL A 63 8.69 -4.73 7.57
C VAL A 63 10.01 -4.52 8.30
N ALA A 64 10.96 -5.45 8.14
CA ALA A 64 12.26 -5.40 8.81
C ALA A 64 13.14 -4.24 8.30
N PHE A 65 12.95 -3.83 7.04
CA PHE A 65 13.71 -2.73 6.46
C PHE A 65 13.23 -1.34 6.92
N GLN A 66 11.96 -1.20 7.30
CA GLN A 66 11.42 0.11 7.67
C GLN A 66 11.87 0.56 9.08
N LEU A 67 12.28 1.83 9.20
CA LEU A 67 12.61 2.45 10.49
C LEU A 67 11.39 2.54 11.41
N HIS A 68 10.22 2.80 10.84
CA HIS A 68 8.95 2.86 11.56
C HIS A 68 7.94 1.88 10.94
N PRO A 69 8.05 0.58 11.25
CA PRO A 69 7.27 -0.45 10.57
C PRO A 69 5.76 -0.30 10.73
N HIS A 70 5.33 0.36 11.81
CA HIS A 70 3.93 0.61 12.13
C HIS A 70 3.35 1.81 11.37
N GLN A 71 4.18 2.70 10.84
CA GLN A 71 3.74 3.90 10.11
C GLN A 71 3.69 3.67 8.59
N CYS A 72 3.70 2.40 8.17
CA CYS A 72 3.72 2.00 6.77
C CYS A 72 2.56 1.05 6.46
N LEU A 73 1.99 1.21 5.27
CA LEU A 73 1.14 0.26 4.57
C LEU A 73 2.05 -0.63 3.71
N TYR A 74 1.92 -1.94 3.84
CA TYR A 74 2.62 -2.89 2.98
C TYR A 74 1.66 -3.37 1.90
N TYR A 75 1.98 -2.99 0.66
CA TYR A 75 1.16 -3.27 -0.52
C TYR A 75 1.80 -4.37 -1.35
N LEU A 76 1.04 -5.42 -1.67
CA LEU A 76 1.45 -6.47 -2.59
C LEU A 76 1.22 -5.99 -4.02
N LEU A 77 2.28 -5.92 -4.81
CA LEU A 77 2.22 -5.51 -6.21
C LEU A 77 1.48 -6.58 -7.04
N PRO A 78 0.35 -6.25 -7.68
CA PRO A 78 -0.34 -7.21 -8.52
C PRO A 78 0.46 -7.47 -9.80
N ALA A 79 0.19 -8.60 -10.45
CA ALA A 79 0.51 -8.78 -11.85
C ALA A 79 -0.50 -7.97 -12.67
N VAL A 80 -0.22 -6.69 -12.89
CA VAL A 80 -1.17 -5.74 -13.49
C VAL A 80 -1.04 -5.77 -15.02
N ALA A 81 -2.16 -5.89 -15.74
CA ALA A 81 -2.30 -5.41 -17.11
C ALA A 81 -2.70 -3.92 -17.06
N VAL A 82 -2.35 -3.11 -18.07
CA VAL A 82 -2.48 -1.63 -18.07
C VAL A 82 -3.86 -1.12 -17.59
N ASP A 83 -4.93 -1.90 -17.78
CA ASP A 83 -6.30 -1.55 -17.40
C ASP A 83 -6.62 -1.69 -15.90
N ASP A 84 -5.77 -2.37 -15.12
CA ASP A 84 -5.98 -2.67 -13.70
C ASP A 84 -5.06 -1.84 -12.76
N MET A 85 -4.61 -0.67 -13.23
CA MET A 85 -3.79 0.24 -12.42
C MET A 85 -4.53 0.74 -11.17
N LEU A 86 -3.75 1.03 -10.12
CA LEU A 86 -4.29 1.62 -8.91
C LEU A 86 -4.75 3.04 -9.20
N THR A 87 -6.05 3.30 -9.00
CA THR A 87 -6.62 4.64 -9.15
C THR A 87 -6.41 5.48 -7.90
N ASP A 88 -6.37 6.81 -8.07
CA ASP A 88 -6.29 7.77 -6.95
C ASP A 88 -7.39 7.52 -5.89
N GLN A 89 -8.60 7.15 -6.33
CA GLN A 89 -9.71 6.82 -5.43
C GLN A 89 -9.39 5.59 -4.58
N ALA A 90 -8.89 4.52 -5.19
CA ALA A 90 -8.55 3.30 -4.47
C ALA A 90 -7.37 3.53 -3.52
N ALA A 91 -6.37 4.32 -3.93
CA ALA A 91 -5.26 4.72 -3.08
C ALA A 91 -5.74 5.53 -1.86
N GLU A 92 -6.69 6.45 -2.04
CA GLU A 92 -7.30 7.20 -0.93
C GLU A 92 -8.00 6.26 0.05
N VAL A 93 -8.83 5.32 -0.43
CA VAL A 93 -9.47 4.33 0.44
C VAL A 93 -8.43 3.53 1.22
N LEU A 94 -7.36 3.07 0.57
CA LEU A 94 -6.30 2.30 1.22
C LEU A 94 -5.59 3.11 2.30
N LEU A 95 -5.21 4.36 2.02
CA LEU A 95 -4.56 5.24 3.00
C LEU A 95 -5.48 5.55 4.18
N VAL A 96 -6.73 5.95 3.92
CA VAL A 96 -7.69 6.25 4.99
C VAL A 96 -7.95 5.02 5.85
N HIS A 97 -8.12 3.85 5.23
CA HIS A 97 -8.33 2.60 5.95
C HIS A 97 -7.14 2.27 6.86
N HIS A 98 -5.91 2.32 6.35
CA HIS A 98 -4.72 1.98 7.14
C HIS A 98 -4.37 3.05 8.18
N ARG A 99 -4.66 4.32 7.93
CA ARG A 99 -4.59 5.40 8.95
C ARG A 99 -5.57 5.15 10.09
N ARG A 100 -6.80 4.70 9.80
CA ARG A 100 -7.78 4.32 10.83
C ARG A 100 -7.33 3.10 11.61
N LEU A 101 -6.83 2.06 10.94
CA LEU A 101 -6.24 0.89 11.61
C LEU A 101 -5.06 1.30 12.49
N TYR A 102 -4.23 2.24 12.05
CA TYR A 102 -3.15 2.79 12.86
C TYR A 102 -3.68 3.47 14.13
N ALA A 103 -4.70 4.32 13.99
CA ALA A 103 -5.28 5.04 15.11
C ALA A 103 -5.98 4.11 16.13
N ILE A 104 -6.62 3.02 15.68
CA ILE A 104 -7.39 2.11 16.55
C ILE A 104 -6.51 1.02 17.18
N ASN A 105 -5.64 0.38 16.38
CA ASN A 105 -4.87 -0.80 16.79
C ASN A 105 -3.39 -0.51 17.08
N GLY A 106 -2.98 0.77 17.13
CA GLY A 106 -1.58 1.15 17.37
C GLY A 106 -0.62 0.82 16.23
N GLY A 107 -1.13 0.62 15.01
CA GLY A 107 -0.29 0.63 13.80
C GLY A 107 0.17 -0.70 13.24
N ARG A 108 -0.47 -1.83 13.56
CA ARG A 108 -0.12 -3.10 12.91
C ARG A 108 -1.13 -3.47 11.84
N GLN A 109 -0.71 -3.38 10.58
CA GLN A 109 -1.34 -4.18 9.53
C GLN A 109 -1.19 -5.66 9.94
N PRO A 110 -2.27 -6.45 9.96
CA PRO A 110 -2.17 -7.85 10.34
C PRO A 110 -1.22 -8.57 9.39
N HIS A 111 -0.45 -9.51 9.95
CA HIS A 111 0.41 -10.37 9.14
C HIS A 111 -0.45 -11.05 8.07
N PRO A 112 -0.07 -10.97 6.78
CA PRO A 112 -0.84 -11.59 5.72
C PRO A 112 -0.84 -13.13 5.90
N PRO A 113 -1.88 -13.86 5.47
CA PRO A 113 -1.95 -15.32 5.64
C PRO A 113 -0.93 -16.09 4.78
N PHE A 114 -0.13 -15.39 3.96
CA PHE A 114 0.88 -16.00 3.11
C PHE A 114 2.15 -16.33 3.90
N PRO A 115 2.82 -17.45 3.59
CA PRO A 115 4.05 -17.80 4.27
C PRO A 115 5.10 -16.71 3.99
N CYS A 116 5.42 -15.94 5.02
CA CYS A 116 6.75 -15.41 5.18
C CYS A 116 7.74 -16.58 5.08
N ASN A 117 8.83 -16.45 4.31
CA ASN A 117 9.81 -17.53 4.04
C ASN A 117 10.59 -17.98 5.31
N GLY A 118 9.89 -18.40 6.38
CA GLY A 118 10.45 -18.81 7.67
C GLY A 118 11.06 -17.70 8.52
N ARG A 119 11.00 -16.43 8.10
CA ARG A 119 11.75 -15.31 8.73
C ARG A 119 10.95 -14.41 9.67
N CYS A 120 9.62 -14.44 9.66
CA CYS A 120 8.85 -13.77 10.72
C CYS A 120 8.78 -14.71 11.94
N GLY A 121 9.80 -14.61 12.79
CA GLY A 121 9.76 -15.14 14.16
C GLY A 121 8.71 -14.41 15.00
N ARG A 122 8.10 -15.18 15.90
CA ARG A 122 6.96 -14.84 16.78
C ARG A 122 7.15 -13.57 17.60
#